data_AF-A0A5C4JLU3-F1
#
_entry.id   AF-A0A5C4JLU3-F1
#
_cell.length_a   1.000
_cell.length_b   1.000
_cell.length_c   1.000
_cell.angle_alpha   90.00
_cell.angle_beta   90.00
_cell.angle_gamma   90.00
#
_symmetry.space_group_name_H-M   'P 1'
#
loop_
_entity.id
_entity.type
_entity.pdbx_description
1 polymer ?
#
loop_
_entity_poly.entity_id
_entity_poly.type
_entity_poly.pdbx_seq_one_letter_code
_entity_poly.pdbx_strand_id
1 'polypeptide(L)'
;MSDHFDGSKFFNPTLEDQFSPGFSDVIDMMRQGRAKWPAHVENAQPAFQDMAPSPDEVAITFINHATFLIQFAGLNILTDPIWSNRVSPIRWFGPKRVREPGMRLEDLPLIDLILISHNHYDHLDTATLKQLNTRYRPKILVPVGDKPLIESIGIEDVQELEWWDEVKFNAETMITFAPTQHSSARSLFDRDRSLWGSYFIQNENWSVYFGGDSGYSRHFGDIRKRLGAPDIALLGIGAYQPRSFMKPIHMDPAEAVQAHKDLGAELSIGMHYGTFQLSSEGFDQPERDLCVALNKKGISDGEFLTIPEGKKVIF
;
A
#
# COMPACT_ATOMS: atom_id res chain seq x y z
N MET A 1 0.26 -24.92 -13.73
CA MET A 1 -0.53 -23.70 -13.48
C MET A 1 -0.20 -23.28 -12.06
N SER A 2 0.08 -21.99 -11.81
CA SER A 2 0.24 -21.53 -10.44
C SER A 2 -1.10 -21.68 -9.70
N ASP A 3 -1.10 -21.61 -8.37
CA ASP A 3 -2.30 -21.76 -7.54
C ASP A 3 -3.21 -20.50 -7.54
N HIS A 4 -2.87 -19.50 -8.35
CA HIS A 4 -3.53 -18.18 -8.42
C HIS A 4 -3.61 -17.60 -9.85
N PHE A 5 -3.34 -18.38 -10.91
CA PHE A 5 -3.48 -17.96 -12.31
C PHE A 5 -4.12 -19.04 -13.20
N ASP A 6 -5.20 -18.69 -13.90
CA ASP A 6 -5.99 -19.65 -14.70
C ASP A 6 -5.53 -19.80 -16.17
N GLY A 7 -4.44 -19.12 -16.55
CA GLY A 7 -3.96 -19.02 -17.93
C GLY A 7 -4.40 -17.74 -18.64
N SER A 8 -5.31 -16.96 -18.05
CA SER A 8 -5.80 -15.69 -18.57
C SER A 8 -5.89 -14.59 -17.52
N LYS A 9 -6.22 -14.93 -16.28
CA LYS A 9 -6.43 -14.02 -15.17
C LYS A 9 -5.87 -14.58 -13.87
N PHE A 10 -5.45 -13.66 -13.03
CA PHE A 10 -5.13 -13.93 -11.64
C PHE A 10 -6.41 -14.03 -10.81
N PHE A 11 -6.37 -14.79 -9.71
CA PHE A 11 -7.51 -14.98 -8.81
C PHE A 11 -7.03 -15.14 -7.37
N ASN A 12 -7.92 -14.86 -6.42
CA ASN A 12 -7.66 -15.00 -4.99
C ASN A 12 -7.90 -16.45 -4.55
N PRO A 13 -6.87 -17.21 -4.12
CA PRO A 13 -7.05 -18.62 -3.73
C PRO A 13 -7.84 -18.83 -2.44
N THR A 14 -8.10 -17.74 -1.71
CA THR A 14 -8.76 -17.74 -0.40
C THR A 14 -10.18 -17.22 -0.44
N LEU A 15 -10.63 -16.65 -1.58
CA LEU A 15 -12.01 -16.22 -1.77
C LEU A 15 -12.83 -17.36 -2.34
N GLU A 16 -13.99 -17.64 -1.71
CA GLU A 16 -14.99 -18.57 -2.24
C GLU A 16 -15.55 -18.05 -3.58
N ASP A 17 -15.96 -16.78 -3.58
CA ASP A 17 -16.41 -16.05 -4.76
C ASP A 17 -15.41 -14.96 -5.12
N GLN A 18 -14.89 -14.99 -6.35
CA GLN A 18 -13.94 -13.98 -6.82
C GLN A 18 -14.58 -12.60 -6.90
N PHE A 19 -13.83 -11.57 -6.50
CA PHE A 19 -14.29 -10.19 -6.59
C PHE A 19 -14.46 -9.78 -8.05
N SER A 20 -15.69 -9.82 -8.53
CA SER A 20 -16.05 -9.52 -9.91
C SER A 20 -17.30 -8.65 -9.95
N PRO A 21 -17.23 -7.41 -9.46
CA PRO A 21 -18.41 -6.55 -9.34
C PRO A 21 -19.06 -6.32 -10.72
N GLY A 22 -20.36 -6.56 -10.77
CA GLY A 22 -21.21 -6.25 -11.91
C GLY A 22 -21.71 -4.80 -11.87
N PHE A 23 -22.41 -4.41 -12.93
CA PHE A 23 -23.00 -3.07 -13.02
C PHE A 23 -24.02 -2.78 -11.90
N SER A 24 -24.79 -3.79 -11.47
CA SER A 24 -25.74 -3.67 -10.36
C SER A 24 -25.05 -3.35 -9.04
N ASP A 25 -23.93 -4.02 -8.75
CA ASP A 25 -23.20 -3.85 -7.48
C ASP A 25 -22.62 -2.44 -7.37
N VAL A 26 -22.13 -1.90 -8.48
CA VAL A 26 -21.65 -0.51 -8.56
C VAL A 26 -22.78 0.49 -8.35
N ILE A 27 -23.96 0.26 -8.92
CA ILE A 27 -25.13 1.12 -8.68
C ILE A 27 -25.56 1.06 -7.21
N ASP A 28 -25.64 -0.12 -6.64
CA ASP A 28 -26.08 -0.29 -5.25
C ASP A 28 -25.07 0.31 -4.27
N MET A 29 -23.77 0.24 -4.57
CA MET A 29 -22.74 1.01 -3.87
C MET A 29 -23.00 2.52 -3.97
N MET A 30 -23.27 3.05 -5.17
CA MET A 30 -23.54 4.49 -5.35
C MET A 30 -24.80 4.95 -4.59
N ARG A 31 -25.81 4.08 -4.45
CA ARG A 31 -27.06 4.36 -3.73
C ARG A 31 -26.90 4.43 -2.22
N GLN A 32 -25.91 3.75 -1.66
CA GLN A 32 -25.62 3.78 -0.21
C GLN A 32 -25.11 5.16 0.26
N GLY A 33 -24.78 6.04 -0.69
CA GLY A 33 -24.33 7.40 -0.42
C GLY A 33 -22.87 7.43 0.03
N ARG A 34 -22.30 8.64 0.07
CA ARG A 34 -20.93 8.85 0.53
C ARG A 34 -20.91 9.96 1.56
N ALA A 35 -20.11 9.78 2.61
CA ALA A 35 -19.86 10.86 3.55
C ALA A 35 -19.27 12.07 2.82
N LYS A 36 -19.58 13.28 3.29
CA LYS A 36 -19.00 14.50 2.72
C LYS A 36 -17.60 14.71 3.30
N TRP A 37 -16.58 14.64 2.45
CA TRP A 37 -15.21 14.96 2.84
C TRP A 37 -14.94 16.48 2.78
N PRO A 38 -13.98 17.00 3.57
CA PRO A 38 -13.46 18.34 3.38
C PRO A 38 -12.85 18.50 1.98
N ALA A 39 -12.91 19.69 1.41
CA ALA A 39 -12.35 19.94 0.08
C ALA A 39 -10.81 20.03 0.10
N HIS A 40 -10.25 20.44 1.24
CA HIS A 40 -8.83 20.57 1.51
C HIS A 40 -8.57 20.40 3.01
N VAL A 41 -7.47 19.75 3.36
CA VAL A 41 -6.99 19.56 4.73
C VAL A 41 -5.50 19.84 4.74
N GLU A 42 -5.07 20.77 5.59
CA GLU A 42 -3.66 21.09 5.77
C GLU A 42 -2.92 19.91 6.43
N ASN A 43 -1.69 19.67 6.00
CA ASN A 43 -0.80 18.76 6.70
C ASN A 43 -0.46 19.35 8.07
N ALA A 44 -0.42 18.47 9.08
CA ALA A 44 0.41 18.78 10.24
C ALA A 44 1.81 19.08 9.69
N GLN A 45 2.47 20.15 10.15
CA GLN A 45 3.83 20.48 9.73
C GLN A 45 4.78 19.81 10.74
N PRO A 46 5.15 18.52 10.58
CA PRO A 46 6.16 17.95 11.45
C PRO A 46 7.45 18.74 11.28
N ALA A 47 8.21 18.89 12.36
CA ALA A 47 9.55 19.43 12.25
C ALA A 47 10.31 18.62 11.21
N PHE A 48 10.88 19.29 10.20
CA PHE A 48 11.71 18.63 9.19
C PHE A 48 12.85 17.88 9.89
N GLN A 49 12.95 16.58 9.64
CA GLN A 49 14.00 15.72 10.19
C GLN A 49 14.95 15.30 9.07
N ASP A 50 15.98 16.11 8.86
CA ASP A 50 17.05 15.87 7.86
C ASP A 50 18.03 14.77 8.26
N MET A 51 17.79 14.09 9.38
CA MET A 51 18.67 13.02 9.85
C MET A 51 18.31 11.74 9.12
N ALA A 52 19.28 11.20 8.39
CA ALA A 52 19.26 9.81 7.96
C ALA A 52 19.40 8.90 9.21
N PRO A 53 18.70 7.75 9.25
CA PRO A 53 18.90 6.79 10.32
C PRO A 53 20.34 6.25 10.31
N SER A 54 20.79 5.79 11.47
CA SER A 54 22.02 5.02 11.61
C SER A 54 21.91 3.70 10.84
N PRO A 55 23.02 3.04 10.47
CA PRO A 55 22.99 1.79 9.68
C PRO A 55 22.19 0.64 10.32
N ASP A 56 22.06 0.66 11.65
CA ASP A 56 21.33 -0.29 12.47
C ASP A 56 19.89 0.13 12.80
N GLU A 57 19.47 1.31 12.37
CA GLU A 57 18.12 1.86 12.57
C GLU A 57 17.26 1.71 11.30
N VAL A 58 15.94 1.73 11.49
CA VAL A 58 14.97 1.84 10.39
C VAL A 58 14.17 3.12 10.55
N ALA A 59 14.02 3.89 9.47
CA ALA A 59 13.14 5.05 9.48
C ALA A 59 11.95 4.87 8.55
N ILE A 60 10.76 5.15 9.07
CA ILE A 60 9.51 5.16 8.31
C ILE A 60 9.00 6.60 8.25
N THR A 61 8.83 7.12 7.05
CA THR A 61 8.17 8.42 6.82
C THR A 61 6.88 8.21 6.05
N PHE A 62 5.74 8.56 6.64
CA PHE A 62 4.46 8.49 5.94
C PHE A 62 4.32 9.69 5.01
N ILE A 63 4.27 9.47 3.70
CA ILE A 63 4.17 10.57 2.75
C ILE A 63 2.71 10.90 2.49
N ASN A 64 1.89 9.92 2.10
CA ASN A 64 0.44 10.00 1.96
C ASN A 64 -0.12 8.63 1.54
N HIS A 65 -1.43 8.41 1.67
CA HIS A 65 -2.14 7.23 1.14
C HIS A 65 -1.44 5.89 1.47
N ALA A 66 -0.82 5.22 0.50
CA ALA A 66 0.01 4.02 0.70
C ALA A 66 1.52 4.27 0.44
N THR A 67 1.89 5.53 0.22
CA THR A 67 3.26 5.96 -0.01
C THR A 67 4.02 6.18 1.29
N PHE A 68 5.04 5.36 1.51
CA PHE A 68 6.03 5.53 2.56
C PHE A 68 7.42 5.69 1.95
N LEU A 69 8.24 6.53 2.58
CA LEU A 69 9.69 6.45 2.45
C LEU A 69 10.21 5.58 3.59
N ILE A 70 10.75 4.43 3.23
CA ILE A 70 11.35 3.45 4.14
C ILE A 70 12.86 3.57 3.96
N GLN A 71 13.56 3.97 5.02
CA GLN A 71 15.02 4.02 5.05
C GLN A 71 15.51 2.79 5.81
N PHE A 72 16.20 1.87 5.13
CA PHE A 72 16.48 0.52 5.62
C PHE A 72 17.84 0.04 5.12
N ALA A 73 18.77 -0.25 6.03
CA ALA A 73 20.13 -0.70 5.69
C ALA A 73 20.83 0.20 4.64
N GLY A 74 20.71 1.52 4.82
CA GLY A 74 21.26 2.52 3.90
C GLY A 74 20.49 2.72 2.58
N LEU A 75 19.43 1.95 2.34
CA LEU A 75 18.55 2.12 1.17
C LEU A 75 17.43 3.10 1.47
N ASN A 76 17.02 3.87 0.45
CA ASN A 76 15.79 4.64 0.46
C ASN A 76 14.77 4.00 -0.50
N ILE A 77 13.73 3.41 0.09
CA ILE A 77 12.70 2.64 -0.61
C ILE A 77 11.39 3.42 -0.59
N LEU A 78 10.73 3.58 -1.74
CA LEU A 78 9.38 4.12 -1.82
C LEU A 78 8.36 3.01 -2.10
N THR A 79 7.28 2.97 -1.33
CA THR A 79 6.11 2.14 -1.66
C THR A 79 5.08 2.95 -2.43
N ASP A 80 4.45 2.36 -3.44
CA ASP A 80 3.28 2.90 -4.17
C ASP A 80 3.26 4.43 -4.31
N PRO A 81 4.28 5.04 -4.95
CA PRO A 81 4.52 6.47 -4.86
C PRO A 81 3.49 7.28 -5.66
N ILE A 82 2.78 8.19 -4.98
CA ILE A 82 1.79 9.07 -5.60
C ILE A 82 1.91 10.54 -5.19
N TRP A 83 2.28 11.38 -6.16
CA TRP A 83 2.27 12.85 -6.08
C TRP A 83 1.18 13.49 -6.95
N SER A 84 0.51 12.73 -7.83
CA SER A 84 -0.59 13.29 -8.63
C SER A 84 -1.77 13.77 -7.78
N ASN A 85 -2.38 14.85 -8.24
CA ASN A 85 -3.55 15.45 -7.60
C ASN A 85 -4.83 14.57 -7.75
N ARG A 86 -4.86 13.68 -8.73
CA ARG A 86 -6.01 12.78 -8.99
C ARG A 86 -5.55 11.37 -9.30
N VAL A 87 -6.37 10.41 -8.90
CA VAL A 87 -6.18 8.96 -9.13
C VAL A 87 -7.21 8.47 -10.13
N SER A 88 -6.91 8.66 -11.41
CA SER A 88 -7.87 8.41 -12.48
C SER A 88 -7.17 8.26 -13.84
N PRO A 89 -7.74 7.46 -14.77
CA PRO A 89 -7.30 7.47 -16.17
C PRO A 89 -7.43 8.85 -16.83
N ILE A 90 -8.33 9.70 -16.33
CA ILE A 90 -8.69 10.96 -16.94
C ILE A 90 -8.29 12.12 -16.01
N ARG A 91 -7.37 12.97 -16.47
CA ARG A 91 -6.74 14.03 -15.63
C ARG A 91 -7.70 15.02 -14.97
N TRP A 92 -8.90 15.23 -15.51
CA TRP A 92 -9.89 16.19 -14.99
C TRP A 92 -11.05 15.57 -14.19
N PHE A 93 -11.13 14.24 -14.11
CA PHE A 93 -12.26 13.51 -13.54
C PHE A 93 -11.77 12.39 -12.64
N GLY A 94 -12.59 11.93 -11.69
CA GLY A 94 -12.21 10.92 -10.70
C GLY A 94 -11.67 11.52 -9.39
N PRO A 95 -11.30 10.68 -8.41
CA PRO A 95 -10.97 11.13 -7.06
C PRO A 95 -9.80 12.11 -7.06
N LYS A 96 -9.96 13.24 -6.37
CA LYS A 96 -8.93 14.25 -6.12
C LYS A 96 -8.45 14.08 -4.69
N ARG A 97 -7.15 14.26 -4.45
CA ARG A 97 -6.67 14.35 -3.07
C ARG A 97 -7.27 15.54 -2.36
N VAL A 98 -7.50 15.37 -1.06
CA VAL A 98 -7.91 16.45 -0.15
C VAL A 98 -6.74 17.00 0.64
N ARG A 99 -5.57 16.39 0.52
CA ARG A 99 -4.37 16.71 1.31
C ARG A 99 -3.12 16.54 0.45
N GLU A 100 -2.15 17.42 0.63
CA GLU A 100 -0.88 17.37 -0.09
C GLU A 100 0.04 16.27 0.47
N PRO A 101 0.99 15.74 -0.31
CA PRO A 101 2.03 14.86 0.21
C PRO A 101 2.79 15.52 1.37
N GLY A 102 3.11 14.74 2.39
CA GLY A 102 3.89 15.19 3.54
C GLY A 102 5.32 15.62 3.21
N MET A 103 5.80 15.28 2.02
CA MET A 103 7.09 15.69 1.49
C MET A 103 6.95 16.01 0.00
N ARG A 104 7.57 17.09 -0.45
CA ARG A 104 7.60 17.42 -1.88
C ARG A 104 8.53 16.44 -2.60
N LEU A 105 8.23 16.16 -3.87
CA LEU A 105 9.02 15.20 -4.65
C LEU A 105 10.48 15.66 -4.76
N GLU A 106 10.72 16.96 -4.84
CA GLU A 106 12.05 17.57 -4.88
C GLU A 106 12.85 17.46 -3.58
N ASP A 107 12.18 17.24 -2.45
CA ASP A 107 12.81 17.12 -1.12
C ASP A 107 13.17 15.67 -0.77
N LEU A 108 12.78 14.69 -1.62
CA LEU A 108 13.13 13.30 -1.41
C LEU A 108 14.65 13.08 -1.44
N PRO A 109 15.19 12.18 -0.60
CA PRO A 109 16.55 11.71 -0.76
C PRO A 109 16.70 10.97 -2.11
N LEU A 110 17.92 10.55 -2.43
CA LEU A 110 18.12 9.61 -3.53
C LEU A 110 17.27 8.36 -3.28
N ILE A 111 16.48 7.94 -4.25
CA ILE A 111 15.63 6.75 -4.15
C ILE A 111 16.32 5.61 -4.88
N ASP A 112 16.56 4.51 -4.17
CA ASP A 112 17.23 3.31 -4.71
C ASP A 112 16.21 2.34 -5.31
N LEU A 113 15.04 2.24 -4.67
CA LEU A 113 14.05 1.23 -4.98
C LEU A 113 12.62 1.76 -4.87
N ILE A 114 11.78 1.34 -5.81
CA ILE A 114 10.33 1.52 -5.76
C ILE A 114 9.65 0.15 -5.72
N LEU A 115 8.72 -0.01 -4.78
CA LEU A 115 7.88 -1.19 -4.62
C LEU A 115 6.45 -0.86 -5.04
N ILE A 116 5.92 -1.56 -6.04
CA ILE A 116 4.53 -1.43 -6.47
C ILE A 116 3.73 -2.65 -6.03
N SER A 117 2.70 -2.46 -5.22
CA SER A 117 1.84 -3.54 -4.72
C SER A 117 0.90 -4.08 -5.79
N HIS A 118 0.29 -3.19 -6.58
CA HIS A 118 -0.65 -3.49 -7.65
C HIS A 118 -0.87 -2.25 -8.53
N ASN A 119 -1.66 -2.41 -9.60
CA ASN A 119 -1.73 -1.42 -10.67
C ASN A 119 -2.90 -0.42 -10.60
N HIS A 120 -3.63 -0.30 -9.50
CA HIS A 120 -4.64 0.75 -9.40
C HIS A 120 -4.03 2.15 -9.46
N TYR A 121 -4.85 3.14 -9.86
CA TYR A 121 -4.37 4.50 -10.14
C TYR A 121 -3.82 5.25 -8.92
N ASP A 122 -4.22 4.84 -7.72
CA ASP A 122 -3.78 5.38 -6.44
C ASP A 122 -2.52 4.71 -5.88
N HIS A 123 -2.04 3.63 -6.52
CA HIS A 123 -0.83 2.89 -6.15
C HIS A 123 0.25 2.92 -7.23
N LEU A 124 -0.16 2.96 -8.50
CA LEU A 124 0.71 3.05 -9.67
C LEU A 124 0.41 4.34 -10.46
N ASP A 125 1.00 5.43 -9.98
CA ASP A 125 0.95 6.74 -10.62
C ASP A 125 2.09 6.91 -11.63
N THR A 126 1.78 6.70 -12.91
CA THR A 126 2.76 6.80 -14.00
C THR A 126 3.38 8.19 -14.14
N ALA A 127 2.70 9.27 -13.72
CA ALA A 127 3.27 10.61 -13.76
C ALA A 127 4.33 10.81 -12.67
N THR A 128 4.12 10.24 -11.49
CA THR A 128 5.11 10.20 -10.41
C THR A 128 6.30 9.33 -10.79
N LEU A 129 6.06 8.12 -11.30
CA LEU A 129 7.14 7.20 -11.70
C LEU A 129 8.07 7.80 -12.77
N LYS A 130 7.52 8.51 -13.77
CA LYS A 130 8.34 9.23 -14.77
C LYS A 130 9.26 10.28 -14.14
N GLN A 131 8.76 11.04 -13.17
CA GLN A 131 9.54 12.07 -12.48
C GLN A 131 10.64 11.45 -11.63
N LEU A 132 10.32 10.40 -10.86
CA LEU A 132 11.29 9.67 -10.05
C LEU A 132 12.37 9.01 -10.92
N ASN A 133 12.00 8.37 -12.03
CA ASN A 133 12.96 7.77 -12.96
C ASN A 133 13.87 8.81 -13.62
N THR A 134 13.32 9.97 -14.01
CA THR A 134 14.13 11.07 -14.57
C THR A 134 15.17 11.57 -13.56
N ARG A 135 14.81 11.60 -12.27
CA ARG A 135 15.64 12.19 -11.23
C ARG A 135 16.64 11.22 -10.61
N TYR A 136 16.23 9.98 -10.34
CA TYR A 136 17.01 9.03 -9.54
C TYR A 136 17.33 7.71 -10.26
N ARG A 137 16.56 7.35 -11.30
CA ARG A 137 16.63 6.03 -11.97
C ARG A 137 16.61 4.85 -10.97
N PRO A 138 15.63 4.79 -10.06
CA PRO A 138 15.54 3.69 -9.10
C PRO A 138 15.20 2.39 -9.84
N LYS A 139 15.61 1.26 -9.25
CA LYS A 139 15.05 -0.04 -9.64
C LYS A 139 13.58 -0.08 -9.23
N ILE A 140 12.72 -0.64 -10.07
CA ILE A 140 11.28 -0.81 -9.76
C ILE A 140 10.93 -2.29 -9.70
N LEU A 141 10.35 -2.71 -8.58
CA LEU A 141 9.74 -4.03 -8.42
C LEU A 141 8.23 -3.89 -8.60
N VAL A 142 7.67 -4.71 -9.48
CA VAL A 142 6.23 -4.73 -9.79
C VAL A 142 5.69 -6.16 -9.81
N PRO A 143 4.38 -6.36 -9.66
CA PRO A 143 3.78 -7.67 -9.82
C PRO A 143 3.85 -8.13 -11.29
N VAL A 144 3.82 -9.45 -11.52
CA VAL A 144 3.72 -10.01 -12.88
C VAL A 144 2.54 -9.40 -13.65
N GLY A 145 2.79 -8.97 -14.89
CA GLY A 145 1.82 -8.36 -15.79
C GLY A 145 1.90 -6.83 -15.89
N ASP A 146 2.59 -6.16 -14.96
CA ASP A 146 2.69 -4.70 -14.93
C ASP A 146 3.97 -4.14 -15.59
N LYS A 147 4.99 -4.96 -15.85
CA LYS A 147 6.21 -4.48 -16.52
C LYS A 147 5.97 -3.81 -17.88
N PRO A 148 5.12 -4.33 -18.79
CA PRO A 148 4.84 -3.66 -20.05
C PRO A 148 4.32 -2.23 -19.88
N LEU A 149 3.55 -1.96 -18.81
CA LEU A 149 3.10 -0.60 -18.50
C LEU A 149 4.28 0.29 -18.08
N ILE A 150 5.16 -0.21 -17.21
CA ILE A 150 6.36 0.51 -16.75
C ILE A 150 7.33 0.81 -17.92
N GLU A 151 7.55 -0.16 -18.80
CA GLU A 151 8.37 0.03 -20.00
C GLU A 151 7.74 1.04 -20.96
N SER A 152 6.41 1.01 -21.14
CA SER A 152 5.69 1.96 -22.00
C SER A 152 5.85 3.42 -21.59
N ILE A 153 6.21 3.69 -20.33
CA ILE A 153 6.46 5.03 -19.81
C ILE A 153 7.95 5.42 -19.82
N GLY A 154 8.82 4.58 -20.39
CA GLY A 154 10.25 4.85 -20.59
C GLY A 154 11.14 4.47 -19.40
N ILE A 155 10.71 3.50 -18.59
CA ILE A 155 11.48 2.99 -17.45
C ILE A 155 11.94 1.57 -17.76
N GLU A 156 13.26 1.37 -17.79
CA GLU A 156 13.88 0.10 -18.21
C GLU A 156 14.30 -0.79 -17.03
N ASP A 157 14.70 -0.20 -15.90
CA ASP A 157 15.12 -0.96 -14.71
C ASP A 157 13.90 -1.41 -13.89
N VAL A 158 13.18 -2.39 -14.44
CA VAL A 158 11.97 -2.97 -13.86
C VAL A 158 12.03 -4.50 -13.85
N GLN A 159 11.68 -5.06 -12.69
CA GLN A 159 11.59 -6.50 -12.46
C GLN A 159 10.18 -6.89 -12.02
N GLU A 160 9.59 -7.88 -12.70
CA GLU A 160 8.33 -8.50 -12.27
C GLU A 160 8.59 -9.56 -11.22
N LEU A 161 7.67 -9.68 -10.27
CA LEU A 161 7.70 -10.66 -9.19
C LEU A 161 6.37 -11.40 -9.09
N GLU A 162 6.49 -12.71 -8.99
CA GLU A 162 5.40 -13.62 -8.60
C GLU A 162 5.36 -13.76 -7.07
N TRP A 163 4.24 -14.20 -6.52
CA TRP A 163 4.17 -14.49 -5.09
C TRP A 163 5.26 -15.45 -4.66
N TRP A 164 5.93 -15.05 -3.59
CA TRP A 164 7.08 -15.69 -2.97
C TRP A 164 8.40 -15.59 -3.73
N ASP A 165 8.46 -14.79 -4.79
CA ASP A 165 9.74 -14.44 -5.38
C ASP A 165 10.56 -13.58 -4.40
N GLU A 166 11.85 -13.87 -4.37
CA GLU A 166 12.83 -13.24 -3.52
C GLU A 166 13.84 -12.44 -4.37
N VAL A 167 14.09 -11.20 -3.97
CA VAL A 167 15.09 -10.33 -4.55
C VAL A 167 16.11 -9.97 -3.48
N LYS A 168 17.29 -10.56 -3.58
CA LYS A 168 18.46 -10.10 -2.82
C LYS A 168 18.94 -8.78 -3.44
N PHE A 169 18.52 -7.65 -2.87
CA PHE A 169 18.80 -6.32 -3.43
C PHE A 169 20.27 -5.93 -3.24
N ASN A 170 20.84 -6.23 -2.08
CA ASN A 170 22.27 -6.08 -1.79
C ASN A 170 22.74 -7.21 -0.84
N ALA A 171 23.90 -7.07 -0.20
CA ALA A 171 24.44 -8.10 0.68
C ALA A 171 23.55 -8.39 1.90
N GLU A 172 22.86 -7.36 2.41
CA GLU A 172 22.16 -7.32 3.69
C GLU A 172 20.63 -7.33 3.52
N THR A 173 20.09 -6.81 2.41
CA THR A 173 18.65 -6.63 2.22
C THR A 173 18.07 -7.69 1.28
N MET A 174 17.11 -8.44 1.80
CA MET A 174 16.23 -9.35 1.06
C MET A 174 14.83 -8.74 0.95
N ILE A 175 14.21 -8.90 -0.21
CA ILE A 175 12.85 -8.44 -0.46
C ILE A 175 12.06 -9.61 -1.00
N THR A 176 10.95 -9.96 -0.34
CA THR A 176 10.04 -11.00 -0.80
C THR A 176 8.74 -10.36 -1.25
N PHE A 177 8.28 -10.66 -2.46
CA PHE A 177 6.92 -10.32 -2.86
C PHE A 177 5.96 -11.37 -2.31
N ALA A 178 4.99 -10.97 -1.50
CA ALA A 178 4.12 -11.87 -0.74
C ALA A 178 2.65 -11.76 -1.19
N PRO A 179 1.82 -12.79 -0.94
CA PRO A 179 0.42 -12.76 -1.31
C PRO A 179 -0.40 -11.71 -0.57
N THR A 180 -1.41 -11.21 -1.27
CA THR A 180 -2.44 -10.31 -0.74
C THR A 180 -3.79 -10.70 -1.36
N GLN A 181 -4.90 -10.47 -0.64
CA GLN A 181 -6.24 -10.67 -1.21
C GLN A 181 -6.75 -9.36 -1.82
N HIS A 182 -6.67 -9.20 -3.14
CA HIS A 182 -7.08 -7.98 -3.84
C HIS A 182 -7.47 -8.26 -5.30
N SER A 183 -7.44 -7.23 -6.15
CA SER A 183 -7.66 -7.32 -7.60
C SER A 183 -6.78 -6.30 -8.31
N SER A 184 -6.72 -6.37 -9.64
CA SER A 184 -6.01 -5.40 -10.48
C SER A 184 -6.91 -4.93 -11.63
N ALA A 185 -6.81 -3.66 -12.00
CA ALA A 185 -7.47 -3.09 -13.17
C ALA A 185 -6.99 -1.65 -13.44
N ARG A 186 -6.79 -1.32 -14.72
CA ARG A 186 -6.58 0.06 -15.17
C ARG A 186 -7.56 0.49 -16.25
N SER A 187 -8.23 -0.46 -16.89
CA SER A 187 -9.22 -0.23 -17.93
C SER A 187 -10.39 -1.20 -17.79
N LEU A 188 -11.39 -1.05 -18.65
CA LEU A 188 -12.58 -1.91 -18.63
C LEU A 188 -12.28 -3.36 -19.07
N PHE A 189 -11.10 -3.64 -19.61
CA PHE A 189 -10.78 -4.90 -20.28
C PHE A 189 -9.53 -5.62 -19.73
N ASP A 190 -8.88 -5.08 -18.71
CA ASP A 190 -7.64 -5.63 -18.14
C ASP A 190 -7.80 -6.13 -16.70
N ARG A 191 -9.03 -6.28 -16.23
CA ARG A 191 -9.29 -6.77 -14.87
C ARG A 191 -8.61 -8.12 -14.63
N ASP A 192 -7.85 -8.17 -13.55
CA ASP A 192 -7.10 -9.31 -13.04
C ASP A 192 -6.06 -9.86 -14.03
N ARG A 193 -5.57 -9.02 -14.97
CA ARG A 193 -4.53 -9.42 -15.95
C ARG A 193 -3.11 -9.19 -15.47
N SER A 194 -2.92 -8.42 -14.40
CA SER A 194 -1.68 -8.37 -13.64
C SER A 194 -1.93 -8.83 -12.21
N LEU A 195 -0.87 -9.24 -11.55
CA LEU A 195 -0.90 -9.69 -10.18
C LEU A 195 -0.98 -8.49 -9.21
N TRP A 196 -1.21 -8.78 -7.93
CA TRP A 196 -1.19 -7.85 -6.81
C TRP A 196 -0.52 -8.54 -5.62
N GLY A 197 0.01 -7.80 -4.65
CA GLY A 197 0.67 -8.41 -3.51
C GLY A 197 1.11 -7.42 -2.45
N SER A 198 1.92 -7.94 -1.55
CA SER A 198 2.59 -7.23 -0.46
C SER A 198 4.10 -7.43 -0.56
N TYR A 199 4.87 -6.69 0.22
CA TYR A 199 6.33 -6.86 0.28
C TYR A 199 6.78 -7.11 1.71
N PHE A 200 7.73 -8.03 1.87
CA PHE A 200 8.45 -8.25 3.12
C PHE A 200 9.92 -7.90 2.90
N ILE A 201 10.37 -6.81 3.49
CA ILE A 201 11.73 -6.28 3.39
C ILE A 201 12.47 -6.68 4.67
N GLN A 202 13.61 -7.34 4.57
CA GLN A 202 14.33 -7.81 5.76
C GLN A 202 15.85 -7.79 5.61
N ASN A 203 16.53 -7.63 6.74
CA ASN A 203 17.94 -7.93 6.92
C ASN A 203 18.10 -8.78 8.20
N GLU A 204 19.31 -8.85 8.76
CA GLU A 204 19.55 -9.64 9.98
C GLU A 204 18.90 -9.05 11.25
N ASN A 205 18.58 -7.75 11.26
CA ASN A 205 18.16 -7.01 12.45
C ASN A 205 16.70 -6.55 12.41
N TRP A 206 16.18 -6.28 11.22
CA TRP A 206 14.89 -5.63 11.02
C TRP A 206 14.11 -6.26 9.88
N SER A 207 12.79 -6.13 9.97
CA SER A 207 11.82 -6.58 8.99
C SER A 207 10.64 -5.61 8.89
N VAL A 208 10.33 -5.19 7.67
CA VAL A 208 9.21 -4.30 7.34
C VAL A 208 8.29 -4.99 6.36
N TYR A 209 7.03 -5.16 6.76
CA TYR A 209 5.96 -5.64 5.91
C TYR A 209 5.15 -4.48 5.34
N PHE A 210 5.07 -4.37 4.02
CA PHE A 210 4.18 -3.46 3.31
C PHE A 210 3.01 -4.24 2.73
N GLY A 211 1.81 -4.06 3.29
CA GLY A 211 0.66 -4.92 2.96
C GLY A 211 -0.02 -4.68 1.62
N GLY A 212 0.25 -3.54 0.96
CA GLY A 212 -0.58 -3.08 -0.16
C GLY A 212 -2.07 -2.96 0.24
N ASP A 213 -2.93 -2.93 -0.76
CA ASP A 213 -4.38 -3.04 -0.55
C ASP A 213 -4.77 -4.49 -0.39
N SER A 214 -5.49 -4.80 0.69
CA SER A 214 -5.82 -6.18 1.04
C SER A 214 -7.19 -6.26 1.70
N GLY A 215 -8.00 -7.25 1.31
CA GLY A 215 -9.07 -7.79 2.12
C GLY A 215 -8.54 -8.80 3.14
N TYR A 216 -9.24 -8.99 4.26
CA TYR A 216 -8.76 -9.91 5.30
C TYR A 216 -8.83 -11.37 4.85
N SER A 217 -7.73 -12.11 5.04
CA SER A 217 -7.61 -13.53 4.66
C SER A 217 -6.45 -14.22 5.38
N ARG A 218 -6.33 -15.56 5.22
CA ARG A 218 -5.30 -16.40 5.84
C ARG A 218 -3.85 -16.06 5.42
N HIS A 219 -3.65 -15.29 4.34
CA HIS A 219 -2.33 -14.94 3.83
C HIS A 219 -1.44 -14.29 4.89
N PHE A 220 -1.99 -13.47 5.80
CA PHE A 220 -1.24 -12.90 6.94
C PHE A 220 -0.58 -13.99 7.81
N GLY A 221 -1.33 -15.04 8.13
CA GLY A 221 -0.79 -16.17 8.89
C GLY A 221 0.20 -17.02 8.09
N ASP A 222 0.02 -17.12 6.77
CA ASP A 222 0.95 -17.86 5.90
C ASP A 222 2.26 -17.11 5.70
N ILE A 223 2.22 -15.77 5.59
CA ILE A 223 3.39 -14.88 5.60
C ILE A 223 4.15 -15.05 6.90
N ARG A 224 3.48 -14.96 8.06
CA ARG A 224 4.13 -15.16 9.36
C ARG A 224 4.83 -16.51 9.46
N LYS A 225 4.18 -17.59 9.02
CA LYS A 225 4.76 -18.95 9.07
C LYS A 225 6.01 -19.06 8.19
N ARG A 226 6.04 -18.36 7.05
CA ARG A 226 7.11 -18.48 6.06
C ARG A 226 8.27 -17.52 6.30
N LEU A 227 7.97 -16.26 6.63
CA LEU A 227 8.94 -15.17 6.70
C LEU A 227 9.20 -14.68 8.13
N GLY A 228 8.40 -15.14 9.12
CA GLY A 228 8.47 -14.67 10.50
C GLY A 228 7.52 -13.51 10.77
N ALA A 229 7.51 -13.06 12.02
CA ALA A 229 6.78 -11.86 12.42
C ALA A 229 7.57 -10.63 11.98
N PRO A 230 6.95 -9.65 11.30
CA PRO A 230 7.63 -8.40 10.97
C PRO A 230 7.77 -7.51 12.21
N ASP A 231 8.85 -6.77 12.32
CA ASP A 231 9.00 -5.75 13.37
C ASP A 231 8.00 -4.60 13.12
N ILE A 232 7.86 -4.19 11.86
CA ILE A 232 6.95 -3.12 11.44
C ILE A 232 6.04 -3.61 10.32
N ALA A 233 4.73 -3.44 10.46
CA ALA A 233 3.75 -3.71 9.40
C ALA A 233 2.97 -2.45 9.00
N LEU A 234 2.95 -2.15 7.70
CA LEU A 234 2.17 -1.07 7.11
C LEU A 234 0.86 -1.67 6.58
N LEU A 235 -0.27 -1.30 7.21
CA LEU A 235 -1.56 -1.96 6.99
C LEU A 235 -2.66 -0.96 6.61
N GLY A 236 -3.42 -1.26 5.56
CA GLY A 236 -4.54 -0.45 5.11
C GLY A 236 -5.67 -0.42 6.15
N ILE A 237 -6.20 0.79 6.42
CA ILE A 237 -7.32 1.00 7.34
C ILE A 237 -8.48 1.78 6.70
N GLY A 238 -8.34 2.20 5.44
CA GLY A 238 -9.35 2.94 4.69
C GLY A 238 -9.96 2.15 3.53
N ALA A 239 -10.76 2.82 2.71
CA ALA A 239 -11.45 2.28 1.54
C ALA A 239 -12.41 1.11 1.82
N TYR A 240 -12.95 1.01 3.04
CA TYR A 240 -13.68 -0.18 3.47
C TYR A 240 -15.20 -0.09 3.37
N GLN A 241 -15.81 1.08 3.12
CA GLN A 241 -17.28 1.19 3.00
C GLN A 241 -17.77 1.31 1.55
N PRO A 242 -18.89 0.66 1.19
CA PRO A 242 -19.72 -0.18 2.05
C PRO A 242 -19.14 -1.59 2.22
N ARG A 243 -19.24 -2.17 3.43
CA ARG A 243 -18.66 -3.51 3.71
C ARG A 243 -19.21 -4.62 2.81
N SER A 244 -20.46 -4.53 2.37
CA SER A 244 -21.05 -5.53 1.46
C SER A 244 -20.34 -5.61 0.10
N PHE A 245 -19.65 -4.53 -0.29
CA PHE A 245 -18.93 -4.44 -1.56
C PHE A 245 -17.42 -4.51 -1.36
N MET A 246 -16.87 -3.74 -0.42
CA MET A 246 -15.42 -3.56 -0.28
C MET A 246 -14.74 -4.69 0.50
N LYS A 247 -15.46 -5.47 1.32
CA LYS A 247 -14.86 -6.49 2.20
C LYS A 247 -13.93 -7.49 1.51
N PRO A 248 -14.20 -7.99 0.30
CA PRO A 248 -13.30 -8.94 -0.36
C PRO A 248 -11.91 -8.37 -0.66
N ILE A 249 -11.79 -7.05 -0.81
CA ILE A 249 -10.59 -6.38 -1.34
C ILE A 249 -9.99 -5.32 -0.40
N HIS A 250 -10.73 -4.86 0.62
CA HIS A 250 -10.25 -3.91 1.62
C HIS A 250 -10.65 -4.33 3.04
N MET A 251 -9.65 -4.38 3.92
CA MET A 251 -9.82 -4.50 5.36
C MET A 251 -10.52 -3.26 5.92
N ASP A 252 -11.44 -3.46 6.86
CA ASP A 252 -11.77 -2.39 7.81
C ASP A 252 -10.72 -2.32 8.94
N PRO A 253 -10.74 -1.28 9.79
CA PRO A 253 -9.76 -1.17 10.88
C PRO A 253 -9.78 -2.32 11.89
N ALA A 254 -10.92 -2.99 12.09
CA ALA A 254 -11.00 -4.14 12.98
C ALA A 254 -10.32 -5.39 12.38
N GLU A 255 -10.45 -5.56 11.07
CA GLU A 255 -9.72 -6.56 10.29
C GLU A 255 -8.23 -6.25 10.21
N ALA A 256 -7.84 -4.98 10.06
CA ALA A 256 -6.43 -4.57 10.10
C ALA A 256 -5.78 -4.90 11.46
N VAL A 257 -6.50 -4.67 12.56
CA VAL A 257 -6.07 -5.09 13.90
C VAL A 257 -5.92 -6.62 14.00
N GLN A 258 -6.80 -7.37 13.35
CA GLN A 258 -6.67 -8.83 13.32
C GLN A 258 -5.46 -9.26 12.48
N ALA A 259 -5.21 -8.62 11.33
CA ALA A 259 -4.04 -8.85 10.49
C ALA A 259 -2.73 -8.57 11.23
N HIS A 260 -2.64 -7.48 12.00
CA HIS A 260 -1.52 -7.19 12.90
C HIS A 260 -1.21 -8.38 13.82
N LYS A 261 -2.24 -8.95 14.47
CA LYS A 261 -2.09 -10.11 15.36
C LYS A 261 -1.68 -11.39 14.63
N ASP A 262 -2.25 -11.61 13.45
CA ASP A 262 -2.00 -12.83 12.68
C ASP A 262 -0.61 -12.83 12.06
N LEU A 263 -0.12 -11.67 11.61
CA LEU A 263 1.28 -11.42 11.27
C LEU A 263 2.19 -11.56 12.49
N GLY A 264 1.65 -11.24 13.68
CA GLY A 264 2.44 -11.16 14.91
C GLY A 264 3.36 -9.95 14.92
N ALA A 265 2.98 -8.87 14.22
CA ALA A 265 3.81 -7.69 14.08
C ALA A 265 4.05 -7.02 15.45
N GLU A 266 5.27 -6.54 15.71
CA GLU A 266 5.55 -5.81 16.95
C GLU A 266 4.90 -4.42 16.92
N LEU A 267 5.01 -3.75 15.77
CA LEU A 267 4.37 -2.48 15.49
C LEU A 267 3.59 -2.52 14.18
N SER A 268 2.45 -1.84 14.12
CA SER A 268 1.78 -1.51 12.86
C SER A 268 1.52 -0.03 12.68
N ILE A 269 1.60 0.43 11.43
CA ILE A 269 1.29 1.79 11.02
C ILE A 269 0.16 1.75 10.00
N GLY A 270 -0.92 2.48 10.30
CA GLY A 270 -2.09 2.57 9.43
C GLY A 270 -1.79 3.34 8.14
N MET A 271 -2.37 2.90 7.03
CA MET A 271 -2.26 3.55 5.71
C MET A 271 -3.58 3.48 4.92
N HIS A 272 -3.58 4.01 3.70
CA HIS A 272 -4.72 4.01 2.77
C HIS A 272 -5.93 4.83 3.24
N TYR A 273 -5.70 5.88 4.04
CA TYR A 273 -6.76 6.77 4.54
C TYR A 273 -6.38 8.24 4.40
N GLY A 274 -7.35 9.14 4.61
CA GLY A 274 -7.09 10.58 4.75
C GLY A 274 -6.57 11.31 3.50
N THR A 275 -6.45 10.65 2.34
CA THR A 275 -5.86 11.24 1.13
C THR A 275 -6.86 11.35 -0.01
N PHE A 276 -7.42 10.23 -0.47
CA PHE A 276 -8.41 10.17 -1.56
C PHE A 276 -9.72 9.56 -1.06
N GLN A 277 -10.86 10.13 -1.47
CA GLN A 277 -12.16 9.53 -1.17
C GLN A 277 -12.49 8.41 -2.17
N LEU A 278 -12.04 7.19 -1.87
CA LEU A 278 -12.21 6.02 -2.74
C LEU A 278 -13.51 5.24 -2.49
N SER A 279 -14.16 5.55 -1.37
CA SER A 279 -15.19 4.74 -0.71
C SER A 279 -16.19 5.64 0.01
N SER A 280 -17.06 5.05 0.84
CA SER A 280 -18.22 5.75 1.42
C SER A 280 -18.00 6.28 2.83
N GLU A 281 -16.95 5.84 3.54
CA GLU A 281 -16.67 6.28 4.91
C GLU A 281 -16.28 7.77 5.00
N GLY A 282 -16.43 8.34 6.19
CA GLY A 282 -16.02 9.71 6.50
C GLY A 282 -14.50 9.86 6.57
N PHE A 283 -14.02 11.09 6.38
CA PHE A 283 -12.59 11.43 6.35
C PHE A 283 -11.81 10.92 7.58
N ASP A 284 -12.20 11.30 8.80
CA ASP A 284 -11.55 10.82 10.04
C ASP A 284 -12.14 9.50 10.57
N GLN A 285 -13.01 8.83 9.80
CA GLN A 285 -13.66 7.62 10.26
C GLN A 285 -12.69 6.43 10.43
N PRO A 286 -11.74 6.18 9.50
CA PRO A 286 -10.74 5.12 9.65
C PRO A 286 -9.99 5.17 10.99
N GLU A 287 -9.53 6.36 11.39
CA GLU A 287 -8.77 6.53 12.64
C GLU A 287 -9.64 6.30 13.88
N ARG A 288 -10.89 6.78 13.87
CA ARG A 288 -11.85 6.52 14.96
C ARG A 288 -12.18 5.03 15.07
N ASP A 289 -12.44 4.38 13.95
CA ASP A 289 -12.76 2.96 13.90
C ASP A 289 -11.56 2.10 14.33
N LEU A 290 -10.33 2.51 13.99
CA LEU A 290 -9.09 1.91 14.50
C LEU A 290 -8.99 2.03 16.01
N CYS A 291 -9.14 3.23 16.57
CA CYS A 291 -9.12 3.45 18.02
C CYS A 291 -10.14 2.57 18.76
N VAL A 292 -11.35 2.42 18.21
CA VAL A 292 -12.38 1.52 18.76
C VAL A 292 -11.93 0.05 18.68
N ALA A 293 -11.33 -0.37 17.57
CA ALA A 293 -10.86 -1.74 17.37
C ALA A 293 -9.72 -2.10 18.33
N LEU A 294 -8.74 -1.21 18.53
CA LEU A 294 -7.62 -1.40 19.45
C LEU A 294 -8.10 -1.56 20.90
N ASN A 295 -8.94 -0.65 21.35
CA ASN A 295 -9.56 -0.71 22.68
C ASN A 295 -10.32 -2.02 22.92
N LYS A 296 -11.07 -2.49 21.91
CA LYS A 296 -11.83 -3.74 21.99
C LYS A 296 -10.93 -4.98 22.09
N LYS A 297 -9.73 -4.93 21.48
CA LYS A 297 -8.79 -6.07 21.42
C LYS A 297 -7.70 -5.99 22.50
N GLY A 298 -7.65 -4.91 23.28
CA GLY A 298 -6.66 -4.69 24.33
C GLY A 298 -5.25 -4.48 23.79
N ILE A 299 -5.13 -3.94 22.57
CA ILE A 299 -3.85 -3.57 21.96
C ILE A 299 -3.53 -2.14 22.38
N SER A 300 -2.28 -1.89 22.77
CA SER A 300 -1.85 -0.56 23.19
C SER A 300 -1.71 0.37 21.99
N ASP A 301 -1.92 1.68 22.20
CA ASP A 301 -1.75 2.71 21.17
C ASP A 301 -0.31 2.76 20.61
N GLY A 302 0.66 2.15 21.30
CA GLY A 302 2.05 2.04 20.84
C GLY A 302 2.33 0.85 19.92
N GLU A 303 1.45 -0.15 19.85
CA GLU A 303 1.61 -1.36 19.01
C GLU A 303 0.93 -1.21 17.64
N PHE A 304 -0.06 -0.35 17.50
CA PHE A 304 -0.65 0.01 16.22
C PHE A 304 -1.11 1.46 16.23
N LEU A 305 -0.45 2.29 15.44
CA LEU A 305 -0.65 3.73 15.40
C LEU A 305 -0.92 4.27 14.00
N THR A 306 -1.41 5.50 13.95
CA THR A 306 -1.38 6.34 12.76
C THR A 306 -0.37 7.46 12.94
N ILE A 307 0.29 7.88 11.87
CA ILE A 307 1.20 9.02 11.88
C ILE A 307 0.75 10.09 10.88
N PRO A 308 0.95 11.39 11.18
CA PRO A 308 0.66 12.46 10.24
C PRO A 308 1.54 12.40 9.00
N GLU A 309 1.07 12.95 7.89
CA GLU A 309 1.83 13.11 6.66
C GLU A 309 3.12 13.91 6.93
N GLY A 310 4.22 13.40 6.38
CA GLY A 310 5.57 13.94 6.51
C GLY A 310 6.25 13.54 7.82
N LYS A 311 5.54 12.89 8.76
CA LYS A 311 6.14 12.46 10.01
C LYS A 311 7.11 11.32 9.75
N LYS A 312 8.36 11.52 10.16
CA LYS A 312 9.38 10.48 10.29
C LYS A 312 9.36 9.88 11.69
N VAL A 313 9.46 8.55 11.76
CA VAL A 313 9.71 7.78 12.99
C VAL A 313 10.94 6.92 12.73
N ILE A 314 11.86 6.89 13.69
CA ILE A 314 13.11 6.11 13.64
C ILE A 314 13.02 5.06 14.74
N PHE A 315 13.40 3.83 14.41
CA PHE A 315 13.39 2.64 15.26
C PHE A 315 14.80 2.08 15.38
#